data_AF-A0A955SQG0-F1
#
_entry.id   AF-A0A955SQG0-F1
#
_cell.length_a   1.000
_cell.length_b   1.000
_cell.length_c   1.000
_cell.angle_alpha   90.00
_cell.angle_beta   90.00
_cell.angle_gamma   90.00
#
_symmetry.space_group_name_H-M   'P 1'
#
loop_
_entity.id
_entity.type
_entity.pdbx_description
1 polymer ?
#
loop_
_entity_poly.entity_id
_entity_poly.type
_entity_poly.pdbx_seq_one_letter_code
_entity_poly.pdbx_strand_id
1 'polypeptide(L)' 'MDFVFRRTYRGPLKAAIFDWAGTTVDYGCCAPAGVFAEVFHRRGIEVTQEQARGPMGMHK' A
#
# COMPACT_ATOMS: atom_id res chain seq x y z
N MET A 1 12.69 30.08 31.49
CA MET A 1 12.49 28.61 31.58
C MET A 1 11.26 28.32 30.76
N ASP A 2 11.45 27.84 29.54
CA ASP A 2 10.36 27.60 28.61
C ASP A 2 9.82 26.19 28.84
N PHE A 3 8.58 26.08 29.30
CA PHE A 3 7.93 24.80 29.52
C PHE A 3 7.10 24.44 28.29
N VAL A 4 7.35 23.25 27.72
CA VAL A 4 6.54 22.69 26.63
C VAL A 4 5.60 21.63 27.21
N PHE A 5 4.29 21.88 27.12
CA PHE A 5 3.29 20.90 27.53
C PHE A 5 3.00 19.91 26.38
N ARG A 6 3.31 18.62 26.57
CA ARG A 6 3.06 17.55 25.59
C ARG A 6 1.99 16.60 26.10
N ARG A 7 0.81 16.59 25.45
CA ARG A 7 -0.25 15.62 25.75
C ARG A 7 0.10 14.27 25.14
N THR A 8 0.02 13.22 25.93
CA THR A 8 0.21 11.83 25.49
C THR A 8 -1.05 11.01 25.78
N TYR A 9 -1.46 10.17 24.83
CA TYR A 9 -2.60 9.28 25.02
C TYR A 9 -2.16 8.06 25.84
N ARG A 10 -2.87 7.76 26.93
CA ARG A 10 -2.61 6.63 27.85
C ARG A 10 -3.79 5.64 27.94
N GLY A 11 -4.83 5.84 27.15
CA GLY A 11 -6.01 4.97 27.15
C GLY A 11 -5.81 3.72 26.28
N PRO A 12 -6.78 2.80 26.28
CA PRO A 12 -6.71 1.58 25.49
C PRO A 12 -6.80 1.86 23.98
N LEU A 13 -6.33 0.93 23.14
CA LEU A 13 -6.49 1.00 21.69
C LEU A 13 -7.99 1.15 21.33
N LYS A 14 -8.33 2.14 20.51
CA LYS A 14 -9.74 2.43 20.17
C LYS A 14 -10.18 1.86 18.83
N ALA A 15 -9.27 1.77 17.86
CA ALA A 15 -9.58 1.35 16.51
C ALA A 15 -8.30 0.93 15.77
N ALA A 16 -8.48 0.12 14.73
CA ALA A 16 -7.48 -0.16 13.72
C ALA A 16 -8.13 0.03 12.34
N ILE A 17 -7.40 0.68 11.42
CA ILE A 17 -7.83 0.91 10.04
C ILE A 17 -6.93 0.04 9.17
N PHE A 18 -7.52 -0.78 8.33
CA PHE A 18 -6.80 -1.71 7.45
C PHE A 18 -7.05 -1.37 5.99
N ASP A 19 -6.02 -1.55 5.19
CA ASP A 19 -6.15 -1.59 3.74
C ASP A 19 -6.74 -2.94 3.27
N TRP A 20 -7.09 -3.03 2.00
CA TRP A 20 -7.71 -4.21 1.41
C TRP A 20 -6.66 -5.17 0.86
N ALA A 21 -6.08 -4.85 -0.31
CA ALA A 21 -5.22 -5.75 -1.04
C ALA A 21 -3.87 -5.98 -0.33
N GLY A 22 -3.53 -7.23 -0.05
CA GLY A 22 -2.34 -7.61 0.72
C GLY A 22 -2.44 -7.41 2.24
N THR A 23 -3.54 -6.83 2.75
CA THR A 23 -3.75 -6.62 4.21
C THR A 23 -4.93 -7.43 4.75
N THR A 24 -6.11 -7.33 4.13
CA THR A 24 -7.30 -8.10 4.54
C THR A 24 -7.76 -9.08 3.47
N VAL A 25 -7.45 -8.81 2.19
CA VAL A 25 -7.82 -9.62 1.02
C VAL A 25 -6.66 -9.64 0.00
N ASP A 26 -6.74 -10.48 -1.03
CA ASP A 26 -5.71 -10.60 -2.10
C ASP A 26 -4.29 -10.88 -1.55
N TYR A 27 -4.03 -12.14 -1.18
CA TYR A 27 -2.72 -12.55 -0.68
C TYR A 27 -1.63 -12.20 -1.70
N GLY A 28 -0.70 -11.33 -1.29
CA GLY A 28 0.36 -10.83 -2.16
C GLY A 28 -0.01 -9.66 -3.05
N CYS A 29 -1.23 -9.11 -3.00
CA CYS A 29 -1.63 -7.96 -3.85
C CYS A 29 -1.37 -8.26 -5.34
N CYS A 30 -1.82 -9.45 -5.79
CA CYS A 30 -1.47 -10.00 -7.10
C CYS A 30 -2.39 -9.48 -8.20
N ALA A 31 -3.62 -9.07 -7.88
CA ALA A 31 -4.58 -8.58 -8.86
C ALA A 31 -4.10 -7.33 -9.62
N PRO A 32 -3.62 -6.26 -8.96
CA PRO A 32 -3.18 -5.07 -9.68
C PRO A 32 -1.84 -5.26 -10.39
N ALA A 33 -0.92 -6.09 -9.86
CA ALA A 33 0.33 -6.42 -10.53
C ALA A 33 0.11 -7.15 -11.87
N GLY A 34 -0.87 -8.05 -11.93
CA GLY A 34 -1.26 -8.75 -13.17
C GLY A 34 -1.79 -7.79 -14.24
N VAL A 35 -2.66 -6.85 -13.86
CA VAL A 35 -3.21 -5.86 -14.80
C VAL A 35 -2.11 -4.95 -15.36
N PHE A 36 -1.17 -4.50 -14.54
CA PHE A 36 -0.05 -3.68 -15.01
C PHE A 36 0.82 -4.44 -16.02
N ALA A 37 1.20 -5.68 -15.71
CA ALA A 37 1.98 -6.51 -16.63
C ALA A 37 1.28 -6.68 -17.99
N GLU A 38 -0.04 -6.92 -17.98
CA GLU A 38 -0.79 -7.12 -19.23
C GLU A 38 -0.96 -5.83 -20.04
N VAL A 39 -1.18 -4.69 -19.40
CA VAL A 39 -1.29 -3.39 -20.09
C VAL A 39 0.02 -3.02 -20.81
N PHE A 40 1.17 -3.22 -20.16
CA PHE A 40 2.47 -2.97 -20.78
C PHE A 40 2.80 -4.00 -21.87
N HIS A 41 2.45 -5.26 -21.67
CA HIS A 41 2.63 -6.30 -22.69
C HIS A 41 1.86 -5.97 -23.98
N ARG A 42 0.62 -5.47 -23.89
CA ARG A 42 -0.17 -5.01 -25.05
C ARG A 42 0.47 -3.83 -25.80
N ARG A 43 1.41 -3.12 -25.18
CA ARG A 43 2.20 -2.04 -25.80
C ARG A 43 3.58 -2.51 -26.29
N GLY A 44 3.86 -3.82 -26.21
CA GLY A 44 5.15 -4.40 -26.60
C GLY A 44 6.26 -4.16 -25.59
N ILE A 45 5.92 -3.82 -24.34
CA ILE A 45 6.89 -3.56 -23.27
C ILE A 45 6.78 -4.71 -22.26
N GLU A 46 7.85 -5.49 -22.12
CA GLU A 46 7.94 -6.49 -21.05
C GLU A 46 8.32 -5.81 -19.73
N VAL A 47 7.52 -6.05 -18.69
CA VAL A 47 7.70 -5.48 -17.36
C VAL A 47 7.79 -6.62 -16.36
N THR A 48 8.79 -6.59 -15.48
CA THR A 48 8.96 -7.61 -14.45
C THR A 48 7.93 -7.43 -13.34
N GLN A 49 7.65 -8.51 -12.59
CA GLN A 49 6.76 -8.45 -11.42
C GLN A 49 7.23 -7.44 -10.36
N GLU A 50 8.55 -7.24 -10.20
CA GLU A 50 9.10 -6.22 -9.31
C GLU A 50 8.77 -4.80 -9.77
N GLN A 51 8.93 -4.53 -11.08
CA GLN A 51 8.60 -3.23 -11.66
C GLN A 51 7.10 -2.93 -11.60
N ALA A 52 6.26 -3.95 -11.81
CA ALA A 52 4.81 -3.83 -11.72
C ALA A 52 4.33 -3.58 -10.27
N ARG A 53 5.06 -4.06 -9.26
CA ARG A 53 4.76 -3.85 -7.84
C ARG A 53 5.25 -2.53 -7.27
N GLY A 54 6.27 -1.90 -7.87
CA GLY A 54 6.86 -0.64 -7.41
C GLY A 54 5.85 0.49 -7.10
N PRO A 55 4.81 0.73 -7.92
CA PRO A 55 3.84 1.81 -7.67
C PRO A 55 2.63 1.39 -6.81
N MET A 56 2.58 0.16 -6.31
CA MET A 56 1.42 -0.34 -5.56
C MET A 56 1.24 0.38 -4.22
N GLY A 57 0.02 0.82 -3.93
CA GLY A 57 -0.33 1.50 -2.67
C GLY A 57 0.00 3.00 -2.63
N MET A 58 0.56 3.57 -3.70
CA MET A 58 0.67 5.03 -3.80
C MET A 58 -0.71 5.64 -4.10
N HIS A 59 -1.16 6.54 -3.23
CA HIS A 59 -2.22 7.49 -3.58
C HIS A 59 -1.72 8.39 -4.71
N LYS A 60 -2.52 8.53 -5.77
CA LYS A 60 -2.31 9.55 -6.81
C LYS A 60 -2.63 10.94 -6.25
#